data_AF-A0A920BB83-F1
#
_entry.id   AF-A0A920BB83-F1
#
_cell.length_a   1.000
_cell.length_b   1.000
_cell.length_c   1.000
_cell.angle_alpha   90.00
_cell.angle_beta   90.00
_cell.angle_gamma   90.00
#
_symmetry.space_group_name_H-M   'P 1'
#
loop_
_entity.id
_entity.type
_entity.pdbx_description
1 polymer ?
#
loop_
_entity_poly.entity_id
_entity_poly.type
_entity_poly.pdbx_seq_one_letter_code
_entity_poly.pdbx_strand_id
1 'polypeptide(L)'
;MIQNRRLHPALEKVRFSVKPLEHQSGRPVELARTMRVHPLSYQELPYDPEYSLYAGRLTPETLNLATADEMYWKVRRELIFRHTGEHPFEIREKMRKSSSTGFFQEMFPRSKPGGAVTSLPATMTGE
;
A
#
# COMPACT_ATOMS: atom_id res chain seq x y z
N MET A 1 -15.16 18.08 15.20
CA MET A 1 -16.05 17.10 15.85
C MET A 1 -16.45 16.05 14.82
N ILE A 2 -15.87 14.85 14.87
CA ILE A 2 -16.32 13.73 14.05
C ILE A 2 -17.41 13.03 14.86
N GLN A 3 -18.63 13.04 14.34
CA GLN A 3 -19.76 12.36 14.97
C GLN A 3 -19.45 10.87 15.11
N ASN A 4 -19.59 10.34 16.33
CA ASN A 4 -19.66 8.91 16.61
C ASN A 4 -20.88 8.31 15.87
N ARG A 5 -20.76 8.05 14.57
CA ARG A 5 -21.72 7.23 13.85
C ARG A 5 -21.57 5.81 14.38
N ARG A 6 -22.54 5.35 15.17
CA ARG A 6 -22.67 3.93 15.47
C ARG A 6 -22.76 3.18 14.13
N LEU A 7 -21.85 2.24 13.93
CA LEU A 7 -21.92 1.30 12.82
C LEU A 7 -23.25 0.55 12.93
N HIS A 8 -23.92 0.28 11.82
CA HIS A 8 -25.12 -0.56 11.86
C HIS A 8 -24.71 -1.97 12.33
N PRO A 9 -25.42 -2.62 13.28
CA PRO A 9 -24.98 -3.90 13.86
C PRO A 9 -24.71 -5.01 12.82
N ALA A 10 -25.42 -4.99 11.70
CA ALA A 10 -25.17 -5.92 10.59
C ALA A 10 -23.75 -5.81 10.02
N LEU A 11 -23.15 -4.60 10.03
CA LEU A 11 -21.82 -4.33 9.48
C LEU A 11 -20.68 -4.77 10.40
N GLU A 12 -20.95 -5.04 11.68
CA GLU A 12 -19.93 -5.50 12.65
C GLU A 12 -19.43 -6.92 12.33
N LYS A 13 -20.20 -7.69 11.55
CA LYS A 13 -19.90 -9.08 11.21
C LYS A 13 -19.46 -9.27 9.75
N VAL A 14 -19.16 -8.19 9.03
CA VAL A 14 -18.84 -8.23 7.60
C VAL A 14 -17.46 -7.63 7.37
N ARG A 15 -16.63 -8.34 6.60
CA ARG A 15 -15.38 -7.80 6.06
C ARG A 15 -15.60 -7.44 4.60
N PHE A 16 -15.11 -6.27 4.21
CA PHE A 16 -15.07 -5.86 2.81
C PHE A 16 -13.69 -6.16 2.24
N SER A 17 -13.64 -6.88 1.14
CA SER A 17 -12.43 -7.15 0.38
C SER A 17 -12.69 -6.95 -1.11
N VAL A 18 -11.62 -6.72 -1.87
CA VAL A 18 -11.67 -6.64 -3.32
C VAL A 18 -11.17 -7.96 -3.88
N LYS A 19 -11.97 -8.59 -4.74
CA LYS A 19 -11.62 -9.85 -5.39
C LYS A 19 -11.48 -9.64 -6.90
N PRO A 20 -10.41 -10.12 -7.55
CA PRO A 20 -10.35 -10.11 -9.00
C PRO A 20 -11.38 -11.09 -9.54
N LEU A 21 -12.11 -10.65 -10.56
CA LEU A 21 -13.08 -11.48 -11.28
C LEU A 21 -12.68 -11.52 -12.74
N GLU A 22 -12.99 -12.62 -13.41
CA GLU A 22 -12.78 -12.71 -14.85
C GLU A 22 -13.62 -11.65 -15.57
N HIS A 23 -13.01 -11.03 -16.58
CA HIS A 23 -13.69 -10.03 -17.39
C HIS A 23 -14.74 -10.73 -18.25
N GLN A 24 -16.02 -10.56 -17.90
CA GLN A 24 -17.12 -11.02 -18.75
C GLN A 24 -17.14 -10.21 -20.05
N SER A 25 -17.40 -10.85 -21.18
CA SER A 25 -17.39 -10.22 -22.50
C SER A 25 -18.34 -9.00 -22.53
N GLY A 26 -17.78 -7.80 -22.67
CA GLY A 26 -18.53 -6.56 -22.60
C GLY A 26 -17.63 -5.31 -22.58
N ARG A 27 -18.22 -4.15 -22.91
CA ARG A 27 -17.53 -2.86 -22.90
C ARG A 27 -17.06 -2.53 -21.47
N PRO A 28 -15.79 -2.15 -21.26
CA PRO A 28 -15.32 -1.75 -19.93
C PRO A 28 -16.16 -0.59 -19.39
N VAL A 29 -16.60 -0.71 -18.13
CA VAL A 29 -17.27 0.39 -17.44
C VAL A 29 -16.19 1.31 -16.88
N GLU A 30 -16.19 2.59 -17.26
CA GLU A 30 -15.20 3.59 -16.81
C GLU A 30 -15.12 3.66 -15.27
N LEU A 31 -16.26 3.55 -14.58
CA LEU A 31 -16.36 3.53 -13.12
C LEU A 31 -15.77 2.27 -12.47
N ALA A 32 -15.54 1.21 -13.23
CA ALA A 32 -14.97 -0.04 -12.71
C ALA A 32 -13.44 -0.01 -12.59
N ARG A 33 -12.76 0.98 -13.19
CA ARG A 33 -11.28 1.10 -13.18
C ARG A 33 -10.78 2.28 -12.36
N THR A 34 -11.44 2.56 -11.24
CA THR A 34 -11.03 3.63 -10.31
C THR A 34 -9.76 3.29 -9.54
N MET A 35 -9.34 2.01 -9.51
CA MET A 35 -8.16 1.54 -8.79
C MET A 35 -7.08 1.07 -9.76
N ARG A 36 -5.83 1.50 -9.54
CA ARG A 36 -4.68 1.04 -10.31
C ARG A 36 -4.20 -0.30 -9.75
N VAL A 37 -4.27 -1.34 -10.57
CA VAL A 37 -3.71 -2.66 -10.27
C VAL A 37 -2.19 -2.62 -10.45
N HIS A 38 -1.43 -3.28 -9.57
CA HIS A 38 0.02 -3.39 -9.73
C HIS A 38 0.36 -4.30 -10.92
N PRO A 39 1.32 -3.96 -11.80
CA PRO A 39 1.63 -4.77 -12.97
C PRO A 39 2.00 -6.22 -12.67
N LEU A 40 2.57 -6.51 -11.49
CA LEU A 40 2.93 -7.87 -11.07
C LEU A 40 1.82 -8.63 -10.32
N SER A 41 0.64 -8.04 -10.13
CA SER A 41 -0.49 -8.73 -9.49
C SER A 41 -0.95 -9.98 -10.25
N TYR A 42 -0.62 -10.13 -11.54
CA TYR A 42 -0.90 -11.36 -12.29
C TYR A 42 -0.26 -12.61 -11.65
N GLN A 43 0.84 -12.45 -10.91
CA GLN A 43 1.53 -13.56 -10.22
C GLN A 43 0.72 -14.10 -9.05
N GLU A 44 -0.20 -13.30 -8.51
CA GLU A 44 -1.03 -13.65 -7.36
C GLU A 44 -2.35 -14.32 -7.78
N LEU A 45 -2.82 -14.07 -9.02
CA LEU A 45 -4.11 -14.57 -9.52
C LEU A 45 -4.32 -16.08 -9.39
N PRO A 46 -3.30 -16.95 -9.60
CA PRO A 46 -3.47 -18.40 -9.42
C PRO A 46 -3.82 -18.83 -7.98
N TYR A 47 -3.65 -17.93 -7.00
CA TYR A 47 -3.81 -18.22 -5.58
C TYR A 47 -5.07 -17.59 -4.97
N ASP A 48 -6.08 -17.30 -5.81
CA ASP A 48 -7.38 -16.73 -5.44
C ASP A 48 -7.25 -15.56 -4.43
N PRO A 49 -6.57 -14.46 -4.81
CA PRO A 49 -6.21 -13.42 -3.88
C PRO A 49 -7.42 -12.57 -3.47
N GLU A 50 -7.44 -12.17 -2.20
CA GLU A 50 -8.28 -11.05 -1.75
C GLU A 50 -7.43 -9.85 -1.37
N TYR A 51 -7.86 -8.68 -1.82
CA TYR A 51 -7.14 -7.42 -1.65
C TYR A 51 -7.84 -6.50 -0.67
N SER A 52 -7.03 -5.80 0.12
CA SER A 52 -7.43 -4.62 0.87
C SER A 52 -7.06 -3.35 0.10
N LEU A 53 -7.77 -2.25 0.36
CA LEU A 53 -7.44 -0.94 -0.20
C LEU A 53 -6.55 -0.17 0.77
N TYR A 54 -5.29 0.07 0.40
CA TYR A 54 -4.35 0.86 1.17
C TYR A 54 -3.76 1.97 0.29
N ALA A 55 -3.87 3.23 0.73
CA ALA A 55 -3.37 4.40 -0.01
C ALA A 55 -3.78 4.44 -1.50
N GLY A 56 -5.03 4.04 -1.81
CA GLY A 56 -5.55 3.99 -3.18
C GLY A 56 -5.01 2.83 -4.03
N ARG A 57 -4.41 1.82 -3.40
CA ARG A 57 -3.79 0.66 -4.06
C ARG A 57 -4.32 -0.64 -3.47
N LEU A 58 -4.28 -1.68 -4.30
CA LEU A 58 -4.64 -3.03 -3.89
C LEU A 58 -3.43 -3.70 -3.26
N THR A 59 -3.59 -4.12 -2.00
CA THR A 59 -2.58 -4.87 -1.26
C THR A 59 -3.15 -6.25 -0.93
N PRO A 60 -2.47 -7.35 -1.30
CA PRO A 60 -2.96 -8.70 -1.03
C PRO A 60 -3.01 -8.93 0.48
N GLU A 61 -4.17 -9.38 0.94
CA GLU A 61 -4.46 -9.69 2.36
C GLU A 61 -4.51 -11.21 2.57
N THR A 62 -5.14 -11.94 1.66
CA THR A 62 -5.25 -13.40 1.73
C THR A 62 -4.90 -14.05 0.39
N LEU A 63 -4.39 -15.28 0.48
CA LEU A 63 -4.14 -16.20 -0.63
C LEU A 63 -4.62 -17.59 -0.19
N ASN A 64 -5.10 -18.41 -1.11
CA ASN A 64 -5.69 -19.73 -0.81
C ASN A 64 -4.67 -20.85 -0.49
N LEU A 65 -3.37 -20.54 -0.47
CA LEU A 65 -2.30 -21.51 -0.26
C LEU A 65 -2.02 -21.85 1.20
N ALA A 66 -2.34 -20.94 2.12
CA ALA A 66 -1.96 -21.06 3.53
C ALA A 66 -2.88 -20.22 4.41
N THR A 67 -3.04 -20.66 5.66
CA THR A 67 -3.68 -19.86 6.70
C THR A 67 -2.83 -18.64 7.08
N ALA A 68 -3.44 -17.64 7.72
CA ALA A 68 -2.73 -16.45 8.19
C ALA A 68 -1.57 -16.79 9.16
N ASP A 69 -1.76 -17.81 10.02
CA ASP A 69 -0.73 -18.23 10.99
C ASP A 69 0.43 -18.95 10.28
N GLU A 70 0.13 -19.82 9.31
CA GLU A 70 1.16 -20.45 8.48
C GLU A 70 1.96 -19.41 7.70
N MET A 71 1.29 -18.44 7.06
CA MET A 71 1.98 -17.33 6.38
C MET A 71 2.87 -16.54 7.36
N TYR A 72 2.36 -16.20 8.54
CA TYR A 72 3.12 -15.49 9.57
C TYR A 72 4.40 -16.23 9.95
N TRP A 73 4.31 -17.54 10.23
CA TRP A 73 5.47 -18.33 10.60
C TRP A 73 6.40 -18.64 9.43
N LYS A 74 5.89 -18.68 8.19
CA LYS A 74 6.70 -18.88 7.00
C LYS A 74 7.56 -17.66 6.71
N VAL A 75 7.02 -16.45 6.83
CA VAL A 75 7.78 -15.18 6.66
C VAL A 75 8.96 -15.08 7.62
N ARG A 76 8.85 -15.65 8.84
CA ARG A 76 9.93 -15.61 9.83
C ARG A 76 10.97 -16.71 9.68
N ARG A 77 10.62 -17.82 9.03
CA ARG A 77 11.50 -18.99 8.88
C ARG A 77 12.12 -19.09 7.49
N GLU A 78 11.51 -18.46 6.49
CA GLU A 78 11.85 -18.57 5.08
C GLU A 78 11.84 -17.20 4.39
N LEU A 79 11.93 -17.22 3.06
CA LEU A 79 11.86 -16.03 2.22
C LEU A 79 10.45 -15.88 1.63
N ILE A 80 9.97 -14.64 1.55
CA ILE A 80 8.75 -14.31 0.82
C ILE A 80 8.98 -13.19 -0.19
N PHE A 81 8.12 -13.18 -1.21
CA PHE A 81 7.97 -12.05 -2.12
C PHE A 81 6.65 -11.35 -1.81
N ARG A 82 6.68 -10.02 -1.74
CA ARG A 82 5.49 -9.20 -1.52
C ARG A 82 5.50 -8.00 -2.46
N HIS A 83 4.43 -7.87 -3.23
CA HIS A 83 4.17 -6.67 -4.01
C HIS A 83 3.55 -5.62 -3.09
N THR A 84 4.34 -4.64 -2.63
CA THR A 84 3.84 -3.54 -1.79
C THR A 84 3.07 -2.52 -2.60
N GLY A 85 3.35 -2.46 -3.91
CA GLY A 85 2.75 -1.49 -4.82
C GLY A 85 3.06 -0.04 -4.45
N GLU A 86 3.97 0.23 -3.53
CA GLU A 86 4.30 1.60 -3.09
C GLU A 86 4.85 2.44 -4.23
N HIS A 87 4.63 3.76 -4.17
CA HIS A 87 5.09 4.66 -5.21
C HIS A 87 6.51 5.18 -4.88
N PRO A 88 7.55 4.76 -5.62
CA PRO A 88 8.88 5.32 -5.41
C PRO A 88 8.94 6.75 -5.95
N PHE A 89 9.44 7.67 -5.13
CA PHE A 89 9.78 9.03 -5.56
C PHE A 89 11.30 9.19 -5.56
N GLU A 90 11.84 9.76 -6.64
CA GLU A 90 13.25 10.13 -6.74
C GLU A 90 13.39 11.65 -6.62
N ILE A 91 14.22 12.12 -5.68
CA ILE A 91 14.49 13.54 -5.48
C ILE A 91 15.88 13.85 -6.03
N ARG A 92 15.95 14.60 -7.15
CA ARG A 92 17.21 15.00 -7.80
C ARG A 92 17.61 16.44 -7.49
N GLU A 93 18.91 16.69 -7.61
CA GLU A 93 19.66 17.86 -7.15
C GLU A 93 19.13 19.25 -7.58
N LYS A 94 18.33 19.37 -8.65
CA LYS A 94 17.78 20.66 -9.10
C LYS A 94 16.66 21.21 -8.20
N MET A 95 15.94 20.32 -7.49
CA MET A 95 15.05 20.66 -6.36
C MET A 95 15.81 20.84 -5.04
N ARG A 96 17.09 20.43 -4.99
CA ARG A 96 17.92 20.54 -3.79
C ARG A 96 18.18 22.01 -3.47
N LYS A 97 18.47 22.87 -4.45
CA LYS A 97 18.92 24.25 -4.16
C LYS A 97 17.83 25.30 -3.87
N SER A 98 16.55 25.09 -4.24
CA SER A 98 15.57 26.19 -4.20
C SER A 98 14.61 26.23 -3.00
N SER A 99 14.53 25.20 -2.16
CA SER A 99 13.63 25.23 -0.98
C SER A 99 13.71 24.04 -0.02
N SER A 100 14.49 22.99 -0.31
CA SER A 100 14.43 21.72 0.44
C SER A 100 15.77 21.15 0.94
N THR A 101 16.91 21.77 0.64
CA THR A 101 18.24 21.25 1.05
C THR A 101 18.46 21.27 2.55
N GLY A 102 17.91 22.26 3.28
CA GLY A 102 17.91 22.23 4.74
C GLY A 102 17.02 21.12 5.28
N PHE A 103 15.79 21.00 4.78
CA PHE A 103 14.76 20.10 5.28
C PHE A 103 15.17 18.62 5.30
N PHE A 104 15.70 18.08 4.20
CA PHE A 104 16.08 16.66 4.17
C PHE A 104 17.36 16.37 4.96
N GLN A 105 18.34 17.29 5.00
CA GLN A 105 19.54 17.11 5.81
C GLN A 105 19.24 17.27 7.31
N GLU A 106 18.31 18.15 7.67
CA GLU A 106 17.83 18.36 9.04
C GLU A 106 16.93 17.20 9.51
N MET A 107 16.11 16.64 8.62
CA MET A 107 15.27 15.47 8.93
C MET A 107 16.07 14.17 8.98
N PHE A 108 17.14 14.05 8.17
CA PHE A 108 17.96 12.84 8.08
C PHE A 108 19.45 13.12 8.28
N PRO A 109 19.87 13.71 9.41
CA PRO A 109 21.26 14.14 9.62
C PRO A 109 22.26 12.97 9.69
N ARG A 110 21.76 11.74 9.85
CA ARG A 110 22.56 10.52 9.93
C ARG A 110 22.59 9.71 8.63
N SER A 111 21.93 10.16 7.55
CA SER A 111 21.93 9.40 6.29
C SER A 111 23.31 9.44 5.65
N LYS A 112 23.94 8.28 5.48
CA LYS A 112 25.18 8.11 4.71
C LYS A 112 24.84 7.82 3.24
N PRO A 113 25.75 8.07 2.29
CA PRO A 113 25.57 7.63 0.90
C PRO A 113 25.23 6.13 0.85
N GLY A 114 24.11 5.80 0.19
CA GLY A 114 23.59 4.42 0.11
C GLY A 114 22.87 3.91 1.36
N GLY A 115 22.79 4.70 2.43
CA GLY A 115 22.05 4.37 3.65
C GLY A 115 20.58 4.80 3.59
N ALA A 116 19.69 3.96 4.10
CA ALA A 116 18.28 4.29 4.27
C ALA A 116 18.01 4.76 5.72
N VAL A 117 17.09 5.71 5.88
CA VAL A 117 16.64 6.20 7.19
C VAL A 117 15.11 6.33 7.15
N THR A 118 14.43 5.85 8.19
CA THR A 118 12.97 6.02 8.36
C THR A 118 12.72 7.28 9.17
N SER A 119 11.86 8.18 8.70
CA SER A 119 11.35 9.31 9.49
C SER A 119 9.84 9.37 9.45
N LEU A 120 9.27 10.02 10.45
CA LEU A 120 7.90 10.50 10.42
C LEU A 120 7.92 11.92 9.88
N PRO A 121 7.01 12.30 8.96
CA PRO A 121 6.92 13.68 8.51
C PRO A 121 6.53 14.56 9.71
N ALA A 122 7.36 15.56 10.02
CA ALA A 122 6.99 16.59 10.98
C ALA A 122 5.85 17.43 10.37
N THR A 123 4.77 17.63 11.12
CA THR A 123 3.70 18.56 10.73
C THR A 123 4.28 19.97 10.67
N MET A 124 4.26 20.59 9.49
CA MET A 124 4.52 22.02 9.37
C MET A 124 3.35 22.78 10.00
N THR A 125 3.49 23.20 11.25
CA THR A 125 2.72 24.31 11.79
C THR A 125 3.21 25.56 11.09
N GLY A 126 2.40 26.09 10.16
CA GLY A 126 2.65 27.39 9.56
C GLY A 126 2.56 28.46 10.62
N GLU A 127 3.62 29.25 10.76
CA GLU A 127 3.56 30.64 11.22
C GLU A 127 3.40 31.55 10.00
#